data_AF-A0A5A7RT80-F1
#
_entry.id   AF-A0A5A7RT80-F1
#
_cell.length_a   1.000
_cell.length_b   1.000
_cell.length_c   1.000
_cell.angle_alpha   90.00
_cell.angle_beta   90.00
_cell.angle_gamma   90.00
#
_symmetry.space_group_name_H-M   'P 1'
#
loop_
_entity.id
_entity.type
_entity.pdbx_description
1 polymer ?
#
loop_
_entity_poly.entity_id
_entity_poly.type
_entity_poly.pdbx_seq_one_letter_code
_entity_poly.pdbx_strand_id
1 'polypeptide(L)'
;MFDMADLFNPNAYQFWFLLVGIIAVIIGAIYRPFSSYFKFIYPNAKYQTIGNPFLTKKELDKVLDSKNLKGFLENLNYFKDYDIKGENAKDIQISLDENLLETVEMMRKDSNKSIHSFFDAYLEKYDMQIIRNEIKKTLGRILEGEGVEETEEPKVLFEKNRRFILQLREAKNAENLEKAFLEYGF
;
A
#
# COMPACT_ATOMS: atom_id res chain seq x y z
N MET A 1 -0.05 -45.83 -44.89
CA MET A 1 1.40 -45.94 -44.62
C MET A 1 1.87 -44.53 -44.33
N PHE A 2 2.26 -44.25 -43.08
CA PHE A 2 2.71 -42.92 -42.68
C PHE A 2 4.11 -42.72 -43.27
N ASP A 3 4.24 -41.87 -44.27
CA ASP A 3 5.53 -41.61 -44.89
C ASP A 3 6.25 -40.51 -44.10
N MET A 4 7.45 -40.83 -43.60
CA MET A 4 8.24 -39.89 -42.79
C MET A 4 8.70 -38.68 -43.62
N ALA A 5 8.69 -38.78 -44.95
CA ALA A 5 8.99 -37.66 -45.84
C ALA A 5 7.93 -36.53 -45.75
N ASP A 6 6.67 -36.86 -45.46
CA ASP A 6 5.58 -35.89 -45.39
C ASP A 6 5.65 -35.02 -44.13
N LEU A 7 6.41 -35.43 -43.10
CA LEU A 7 6.60 -34.65 -41.87
C LEU A 7 7.39 -33.36 -42.08
N PHE A 8 8.19 -33.28 -43.14
CA PHE A 8 9.04 -32.13 -43.46
C PHE A 8 8.64 -31.42 -44.76
N ASN A 9 7.53 -31.84 -45.38
CA ASN A 9 7.00 -31.26 -46.61
C ASN A 9 5.94 -30.18 -46.27
N PRO A 10 6.19 -28.89 -46.59
CA PRO A 10 5.25 -27.81 -46.28
C PRO A 10 3.88 -27.92 -46.96
N ASN A 11 3.79 -28.72 -48.03
CA ASN A 11 2.54 -28.94 -48.77
C ASN A 11 1.71 -30.10 -48.19
N ALA A 12 2.26 -30.86 -47.24
CA ALA A 12 1.57 -31.97 -46.58
C ALA A 12 0.86 -31.48 -45.31
N TYR A 13 -0.35 -32.00 -45.03
CA TYR A 13 -1.13 -31.59 -43.86
C TYR A 13 -0.46 -32.02 -42.54
N GLN A 14 0.29 -33.13 -42.56
CA GLN A 14 1.03 -33.67 -41.42
C GLN A 14 2.09 -32.69 -40.90
N PHE A 15 2.78 -31.98 -41.80
CA PHE A 15 3.75 -30.93 -41.46
C PHE A 15 3.09 -29.81 -40.64
N TRP A 16 1.91 -29.34 -41.05
CA TRP A 16 1.18 -28.27 -40.36
C TRP A 16 0.67 -28.71 -38.98
N PHE A 17 0.15 -29.95 -38.85
CA PHE A 17 -0.24 -30.48 -37.54
C PHE A 17 0.96 -30.60 -36.58
N LEU A 18 2.12 -31.05 -37.08
CA LEU A 18 3.34 -31.11 -36.31
C LEU A 18 3.80 -29.70 -35.90
N LEU A 19 3.79 -28.74 -36.82
CA LEU A 19 4.15 -27.35 -36.55
C LEU A 19 3.25 -26.72 -35.47
N VAL A 20 1.93 -26.87 -35.59
CA VAL A 20 0.98 -26.38 -34.58
C VAL A 20 1.20 -27.08 -33.23
N GLY A 21 1.48 -28.39 -33.25
CA GLY A 21 1.82 -29.15 -32.04
C GLY A 21 3.07 -28.61 -31.34
N ILE A 22 4.14 -28.33 -32.10
CA ILE A 22 5.37 -27.74 -31.56
C ILE A 22 5.09 -26.33 -30.98
N ILE A 23 4.37 -25.49 -31.71
CA ILE A 23 4.00 -24.15 -31.25
C ILE A 23 3.19 -24.23 -29.94
N ALA A 24 2.22 -25.14 -29.85
CA ALA A 24 1.42 -25.34 -28.66
C ALA A 24 2.26 -25.79 -27.45
N VAL A 25 3.23 -26.69 -27.66
CA VAL A 25 4.17 -27.12 -26.60
C VAL A 25 5.04 -25.96 -26.13
N ILE A 26 5.58 -25.15 -27.06
CA ILE A 26 6.40 -23.98 -26.74
C ILE A 26 5.59 -22.94 -25.96
N ILE A 27 4.38 -22.61 -26.42
CA ILE A 27 3.48 -21.67 -25.74
C ILE A 27 3.12 -22.19 -24.35
N GLY A 28 2.79 -23.47 -24.21
CA GLY A 28 2.49 -24.08 -22.91
C GLY A 28 3.68 -24.02 -21.94
N ALA A 29 4.90 -24.28 -22.44
CA ALA A 29 6.12 -24.22 -21.67
C ALA A 29 6.46 -22.79 -21.18
N ILE A 30 6.19 -21.76 -21.99
CA ILE A 30 6.40 -20.35 -21.63
C ILE A 30 5.27 -19.83 -20.72
N TYR A 31 4.02 -20.20 -21.01
CA TYR A 31 2.85 -19.72 -20.27
C TYR A 31 2.87 -20.15 -18.81
N ARG A 32 3.33 -21.37 -18.51
CA ARG A 32 3.35 -21.90 -17.14
C ARG A 32 4.14 -21.02 -16.16
N PRO A 33 5.43 -20.69 -16.39
CA PRO A 33 6.15 -19.75 -15.52
C PRO A 33 5.65 -18.31 -15.67
N PHE A 34 5.25 -17.88 -16.87
CA PHE A 34 4.85 -16.49 -17.13
C PHE A 34 3.51 -16.10 -16.47
N SER A 35 2.59 -17.05 -16.34
CA SER A 35 1.25 -16.83 -15.76
C SER A 35 1.27 -16.31 -14.32
N SER A 36 2.31 -16.66 -13.54
CA SER A 36 2.52 -16.17 -12.19
C SER A 36 2.95 -14.69 -12.16
N TYR A 37 3.73 -14.25 -13.15
CA TYR A 37 4.23 -12.88 -13.24
C TYR A 37 3.19 -11.90 -13.78
N PHE A 38 2.28 -12.36 -14.64
CA PHE A 38 1.28 -11.50 -15.28
C PHE A 38 0.46 -10.67 -14.28
N LYS A 39 0.21 -11.23 -13.10
CA LYS A 39 -0.56 -10.60 -12.01
C LYS A 39 0.18 -9.43 -11.34
N PHE A 40 1.48 -9.26 -11.60
CA PHE A 40 2.32 -8.19 -11.05
C PHE A 40 2.79 -7.20 -12.12
N ILE A 41 2.83 -7.60 -13.39
CA ILE A 41 3.33 -6.74 -14.48
C ILE A 41 2.50 -5.45 -14.58
N TYR A 42 1.16 -5.55 -14.60
CA TYR A 42 0.30 -4.38 -14.77
C TYR A 42 0.38 -3.41 -13.57
N PRO A 43 0.21 -3.85 -12.31
CA PRO A 43 0.39 -2.95 -11.16
C PRO A 43 1.79 -2.32 -11.15
N ASN A 44 2.85 -3.11 -11.36
CA ASN A 44 4.21 -2.58 -11.35
C ASN A 44 4.43 -1.53 -12.45
N ALA A 45 3.97 -1.77 -13.67
CA ALA A 45 4.08 -0.81 -14.77
C ALA A 45 3.27 0.47 -14.50
N LYS A 46 2.06 0.34 -13.94
CA LYS A 46 1.22 1.48 -13.54
C LYS A 46 1.95 2.35 -12.51
N TYR A 47 2.43 1.76 -11.43
CA TYR A 47 3.08 2.51 -10.35
C TYR A 47 4.51 2.97 -10.68
N GLN A 48 5.19 2.32 -11.62
CA GLN A 48 6.43 2.83 -12.19
C GLN A 48 6.17 4.08 -13.05
N THR A 49 5.02 4.15 -13.72
CA THR A 49 4.64 5.31 -14.55
C THR A 49 4.18 6.49 -13.69
N ILE A 50 3.40 6.23 -12.63
CA ILE A 50 3.05 7.24 -11.62
C ILE A 50 4.33 7.73 -10.94
N GLY A 51 5.16 6.80 -10.46
CA GLY A 51 6.46 7.07 -9.86
C GLY A 51 6.38 7.96 -8.63
N ASN A 52 7.51 8.56 -8.27
CA ASN A 52 7.57 9.67 -7.32
C ASN A 52 8.46 10.76 -7.95
N PRO A 53 7.89 11.92 -8.31
CA PRO A 53 8.62 12.95 -9.04
C PRO A 53 9.79 13.55 -8.23
N PHE A 54 9.68 13.50 -6.90
CA PHE A 54 10.67 14.03 -5.95
C PHE A 54 11.85 13.09 -5.71
N LEU A 55 11.93 11.94 -6.38
CA LEU A 55 13.14 11.11 -6.41
C LEU A 55 14.22 11.67 -7.34
N THR A 56 13.87 12.64 -8.19
CA THR A 56 14.85 13.32 -9.05
C THR A 56 15.47 14.51 -8.31
N LYS A 57 16.79 14.64 -8.40
CA LYS A 57 17.52 15.74 -7.72
C LYS A 57 16.97 17.12 -8.10
N LYS A 58 16.66 17.34 -9.38
CA LYS A 58 16.12 18.60 -9.88
C LYS A 58 14.81 19.00 -9.19
N GLU A 59 13.87 18.08 -9.08
CA GLU A 59 12.56 18.40 -8.48
C GLU A 59 12.64 18.45 -6.96
N LEU A 60 13.51 17.63 -6.34
CA LEU A 60 13.80 17.73 -4.91
C LEU A 60 14.43 19.08 -4.55
N ASP A 61 15.43 19.54 -5.30
CA ASP A 61 16.12 20.82 -5.07
C ASP A 61 15.13 21.99 -5.16
N LYS A 62 14.20 21.98 -6.13
CA LYS A 62 13.15 23.02 -6.23
C LYS A 62 12.28 23.13 -4.98
N VAL A 63 11.91 21.98 -4.41
CA VAL A 63 11.10 21.94 -3.19
C VAL A 63 11.92 22.42 -1.99
N LEU A 64 13.19 22.01 -1.88
CA LEU A 64 14.11 22.41 -0.81
C LEU A 64 14.45 23.91 -0.85
N ASP A 65 14.55 24.51 -2.03
CA ASP A 65 14.84 25.94 -2.23
C ASP A 65 13.62 26.85 -1.99
N SER A 66 12.50 26.30 -1.51
CA SER A 66 11.29 27.06 -1.20
C SER A 66 11.53 28.04 -0.06
N LYS A 67 11.32 29.34 -0.34
CA LYS A 67 11.58 30.43 0.64
C LYS A 67 10.60 30.47 1.81
N ASN A 68 9.44 29.84 1.68
CA ASN A 68 8.40 29.79 2.69
C ASN A 68 7.48 28.58 2.46
N LEU A 69 6.61 28.33 3.44
CA LEU A 69 5.70 27.18 3.44
C LEU A 69 4.71 27.19 2.27
N LYS A 70 4.27 28.37 1.84
CA LYS A 70 3.36 28.51 0.70
C LYS A 70 4.02 28.09 -0.60
N GLY A 71 5.25 28.55 -0.84
CA GLY A 71 6.04 28.16 -2.01
C GLY A 71 6.38 26.66 -2.00
N PHE A 72 6.64 26.09 -0.82
CA PHE A 72 6.81 24.65 -0.67
C PHE A 72 5.56 23.88 -1.09
N LEU A 73 4.38 24.31 -0.64
CA LEU A 73 3.11 23.69 -0.98
C LEU A 73 2.75 23.85 -2.47
N GLU A 74 3.01 25.02 -3.06
CA GLU A 74 2.86 25.27 -4.50
C GLU A 74 3.77 24.36 -5.33
N ASN A 75 5.02 24.15 -4.90
CA ASN A 75 5.97 23.26 -5.57
C ASN A 75 5.58 21.78 -5.45
N LEU A 76 5.03 21.35 -4.30
CA LEU A 76 4.52 19.99 -4.12
C LEU A 76 3.31 19.72 -5.03
N ASN A 77 2.34 20.64 -5.03
CA ASN A 77 1.08 20.50 -5.78
C ASN A 77 1.19 20.85 -7.27
N TYR A 78 2.40 21.14 -7.75
CA TYR A 78 2.66 21.27 -9.19
C TYR A 78 2.35 19.96 -9.95
N PHE A 79 2.53 18.82 -9.29
CA PHE A 79 2.22 17.51 -9.84
C PHE A 79 0.75 17.16 -9.59
N LYS A 80 0.05 16.71 -10.64
CA LYS A 80 -1.41 16.47 -10.60
C LYS A 80 -1.87 15.41 -9.59
N ASP A 81 -0.98 14.50 -9.21
CA ASP A 81 -1.28 13.42 -8.27
C ASP A 81 -1.14 13.85 -6.80
N TYR A 82 -0.80 15.12 -6.55
CA TYR A 82 -0.62 15.72 -5.23
C TYR A 82 -1.67 16.82 -4.98
N ASP A 83 -2.40 16.72 -3.88
CA ASP A 83 -3.35 17.72 -3.37
C ASP A 83 -3.09 17.98 -1.88
N ILE A 84 -1.85 18.38 -1.57
CA ILE A 84 -1.36 18.59 -0.21
C ILE A 84 -1.91 19.90 0.35
N LYS A 85 -2.45 19.87 1.57
CA LYS A 85 -3.07 21.01 2.25
C LYS A 85 -2.50 21.19 3.65
N GLY A 86 -2.53 22.42 4.15
CA GLY A 86 -2.13 22.73 5.53
C GLY A 86 -1.67 24.17 5.71
N GLU A 87 -1.87 24.71 6.91
CA GLU A 87 -1.48 26.09 7.25
C GLU A 87 -0.11 26.16 7.91
N ASN A 88 0.32 25.06 8.54
CA ASN A 88 1.61 24.92 9.21
C ASN A 88 2.32 23.61 8.81
N ALA A 89 3.58 23.47 9.22
CA ALA A 89 4.40 22.31 8.86
C ALA A 89 3.81 20.97 9.34
N LYS A 90 3.11 20.95 10.48
CA LYS A 90 2.49 19.75 11.01
C LYS A 90 1.32 19.31 10.12
N ASP A 91 0.46 20.24 9.73
CA ASP A 91 -0.70 19.95 8.88
C ASP A 91 -0.26 19.44 7.51
N ILE A 92 0.79 20.05 6.94
CA ILE A 92 1.37 19.63 5.67
C ILE A 92 1.97 18.22 5.77
N GLN A 93 2.68 17.91 6.85
CA GLN A 93 3.20 16.56 7.08
C GLN A 93 2.06 15.54 7.17
N ILE A 94 0.99 15.85 7.90
CA ILE A 94 -0.19 14.99 7.99
C ILE A 94 -0.79 14.76 6.60
N SER A 95 -0.97 15.81 5.81
CA SER A 95 -1.53 15.70 4.46
C SER A 95 -0.62 14.91 3.50
N LEU A 96 0.71 15.01 3.64
CA LEU A 96 1.66 14.17 2.91
C LEU A 96 1.57 12.69 3.30
N ASP A 97 1.44 12.42 4.60
CA ASP A 97 1.28 11.06 5.11
C ASP A 97 -0.05 10.45 4.61
N GLU A 98 -1.15 11.22 4.62
CA GLU A 98 -2.44 10.81 4.06
C GLU A 98 -2.34 10.49 2.56
N ASN A 99 -1.72 11.35 1.76
CA ASN A 99 -1.51 11.11 0.32
C ASN A 99 -0.67 9.84 0.05
N LEU A 100 0.35 9.58 0.88
CA LEU A 100 1.15 8.35 0.78
C LEU A 100 0.31 7.12 1.14
N LEU A 101 -0.50 7.19 2.20
CA LEU A 101 -1.38 6.08 2.61
C LEU A 101 -2.41 5.76 1.53
N GLU A 102 -3.05 6.77 0.94
CA GLU A 102 -3.98 6.61 -0.19
C GLU A 102 -3.28 5.93 -1.37
N THR A 103 -2.06 6.35 -1.69
CA THR A 103 -1.24 5.76 -2.75
C THR A 103 -0.95 4.27 -2.47
N VAL A 104 -0.56 3.94 -1.24
CA VAL A 104 -0.31 2.55 -0.83
C VAL A 104 -1.59 1.72 -0.84
N GLU A 105 -2.73 2.30 -0.46
CA GLU A 105 -4.03 1.61 -0.51
C GLU A 105 -4.47 1.35 -1.96
N MET A 106 -4.24 2.29 -2.88
CA MET A 106 -4.44 2.08 -4.31
C MET A 106 -3.53 0.96 -4.83
N MET A 107 -2.24 0.97 -4.46
CA MET A 107 -1.28 -0.08 -4.83
C MET A 107 -1.77 -1.45 -4.38
N ARG A 108 -2.27 -1.54 -3.14
CA ARG A 108 -2.87 -2.74 -2.59
C ARG A 108 -4.09 -3.19 -3.39
N LYS A 109 -5.05 -2.29 -3.66
CA LYS A 109 -6.29 -2.59 -4.40
C LYS A 109 -6.03 -3.10 -5.82
N ASP A 110 -5.06 -2.53 -6.51
CA ASP A 110 -4.67 -2.94 -7.86
C ASP A 110 -3.85 -4.23 -7.89
N SER A 111 -3.21 -4.57 -6.77
CA SER A 111 -2.34 -5.73 -6.64
C SER A 111 -3.09 -7.04 -6.38
N ASN A 112 -2.43 -8.16 -6.68
CA ASN A 112 -2.93 -9.48 -6.35
C ASN A 112 -3.07 -9.66 -4.82
N LYS A 113 -4.17 -10.28 -4.38
CA LYS A 113 -4.44 -10.63 -2.97
C LYS A 113 -3.27 -11.33 -2.28
N SER A 114 -2.49 -12.13 -3.02
CA SER A 114 -1.32 -12.83 -2.47
C SER A 114 -0.25 -11.92 -1.88
N ILE A 115 -0.22 -10.64 -2.26
CA ILE A 115 0.73 -9.65 -1.74
C ILE A 115 0.07 -8.57 -0.88
N HIS A 116 -1.23 -8.68 -0.59
CA HIS A 116 -1.93 -7.71 0.27
C HIS A 116 -1.31 -7.64 1.66
N SER A 117 -0.83 -8.75 2.21
CA SER A 117 -0.15 -8.80 3.51
C SER A 117 1.07 -7.88 3.60
N PHE A 118 1.79 -7.68 2.49
CA PHE A 118 2.92 -6.74 2.44
C PHE A 118 2.46 -5.29 2.62
N PHE A 119 1.40 -4.89 1.89
CA PHE A 119 0.82 -3.56 2.02
C PHE A 119 0.11 -3.37 3.36
N ASP A 120 -0.61 -4.38 3.83
CA ASP A 120 -1.29 -4.38 5.12
C ASP A 120 -0.31 -4.13 6.27
N ALA A 121 0.87 -4.75 6.24
CA ALA A 121 1.91 -4.51 7.25
C ALA A 121 2.41 -3.05 7.25
N TYR A 122 2.52 -2.42 6.08
CA TYR A 122 2.90 -1.01 5.99
C TYR A 122 1.80 -0.09 6.51
N LEU A 123 0.55 -0.30 6.09
CA LEU A 123 -0.60 0.48 6.55
C LEU A 123 -0.82 0.30 8.06
N GLU A 124 -0.63 -0.91 8.58
CA GLU A 124 -0.79 -1.21 10.00
C GLU A 124 0.26 -0.50 10.85
N LYS A 125 1.48 -0.31 10.34
CA LYS A 125 2.51 0.48 11.02
C LYS A 125 2.07 1.92 11.29
N TYR A 126 1.26 2.52 10.40
CA TYR A 126 0.72 3.86 10.62
C TYR A 126 -0.25 3.87 11.82
N ASP A 127 -1.21 2.94 11.83
CA ASP A 127 -2.13 2.77 12.96
C ASP A 127 -1.40 2.51 14.29
N MET A 128 -0.28 1.79 14.27
CA MET A 128 0.52 1.53 15.47
C MET A 128 1.06 2.80 16.12
N GLN A 129 1.35 3.85 15.36
CA GLN A 129 1.77 5.13 15.95
C GLN A 129 0.63 5.77 16.73
N ILE A 130 -0.59 5.70 16.18
CA ILE A 130 -1.81 6.21 16.81
C ILE A 130 -2.11 5.39 18.08
N ILE A 131 -2.11 4.06 17.97
CA ILE A 131 -2.31 3.14 19.09
C ILE A 131 -1.28 3.41 20.20
N ARG A 132 0.01 3.56 19.86
CA ARG A 132 1.05 3.85 20.85
C ARG A 132 0.78 5.15 21.60
N ASN A 133 0.37 6.20 20.89
CA ASN A 133 0.03 7.47 21.51
C ASN A 133 -1.19 7.32 22.42
N GLU A 134 -2.19 6.54 21.99
CA GLU A 134 -3.38 6.29 22.79
C GLU A 134 -3.11 5.48 24.05
N ILE A 135 -2.29 4.43 23.97
CA ILE A 135 -1.84 3.66 25.13
C ILE A 135 -1.17 4.59 26.16
N LYS A 136 -0.28 5.49 25.72
CA LYS A 136 0.38 6.43 26.61
C LYS A 136 -0.62 7.35 27.31
N LYS A 137 -1.60 7.89 26.58
CA LYS A 137 -2.66 8.73 27.16
C LYS A 137 -3.51 7.97 28.16
N THR A 138 -3.95 6.75 27.80
CA THR A 138 -4.75 5.90 28.68
C THR A 138 -3.99 5.56 29.96
N LEU A 139 -2.70 5.23 29.87
CA LEU A 139 -1.86 5.00 31.04
C LEU A 139 -1.71 6.24 31.91
N GLY A 140 -1.42 7.40 31.32
CA GLY A 140 -1.36 8.68 32.05
C GLY A 140 -2.67 8.97 32.79
N ARG A 141 -3.81 8.80 32.12
CA ARG A 141 -5.13 8.98 32.73
C ARG A 141 -5.40 8.03 33.91
N ILE A 142 -5.01 6.76 33.80
CA ILE A 142 -5.22 5.76 34.86
C ILE A 142 -4.29 6.03 36.06
N LEU A 143 -3.06 6.46 35.80
CA LEU A 143 -2.03 6.65 36.84
C LEU A 143 -2.11 8.02 37.54
N GLU A 144 -2.37 9.08 36.76
CA GLU A 144 -2.25 10.47 37.18
C GLU A 144 -3.62 11.16 37.33
N GLY A 145 -4.70 10.52 36.87
CA GLY A 145 -6.07 11.05 36.96
C GLY A 145 -6.36 12.19 35.97
N GLU A 146 -5.42 12.52 35.08
CA GLU A 146 -5.61 13.53 34.03
C GLU A 146 -6.30 12.90 32.81
N GLY A 147 -7.60 13.15 32.67
CA GLY A 147 -8.39 12.69 31.53
C GLY A 147 -8.78 13.84 30.62
N VAL A 148 -8.29 13.83 29.38
CA VAL A 148 -8.92 14.58 28.29
C VAL A 148 -9.93 13.65 27.64
N GLU A 149 -11.21 14.02 27.64
CA GLU A 149 -12.23 13.33 26.84
C GLU A 149 -12.01 13.65 25.37
N GLU A 150 -11.57 12.66 24.60
CA GLU A 150 -11.50 12.76 23.14
C GLU A 150 -12.84 12.40 22.53
N THR A 151 -13.52 13.40 21.97
CA THR A 151 -14.81 13.25 21.28
C THR A 151 -14.65 12.90 19.81
N GLU A 152 -13.45 13.04 19.24
CA GLU A 152 -13.20 12.74 17.84
C GLU A 152 -12.98 11.24 17.61
N GLU A 153 -13.59 10.71 16.55
CA GLU A 153 -13.35 9.33 16.14
C GLU A 153 -11.87 9.11 15.78
N PRO A 154 -11.27 7.97 16.19
CA PRO A 154 -9.90 7.67 15.86
C PRO A 154 -9.74 7.49 14.35
N LYS A 155 -8.88 8.32 13.76
CA LYS A 155 -8.51 8.26 12.34
C LYS A 155 -7.50 7.15 12.08
N VAL A 156 -7.97 5.90 12.13
CA VAL A 156 -7.18 4.70 11.83
C VAL A 156 -7.73 3.97 10.61
N LEU A 157 -6.84 3.24 9.93
CA LEU A 157 -7.11 2.55 8.68
C LEU A 157 -7.83 1.22 8.89
N PHE A 158 -7.47 0.47 9.93
CA PHE A 158 -8.05 -0.85 10.18
C PHE A 158 -9.10 -0.83 11.28
N GLU A 159 -10.25 -1.47 10.99
CA GLU A 159 -11.37 -1.58 11.92
C GLU A 159 -10.99 -2.27 13.25
N LYS A 160 -10.12 -3.28 13.20
CA LYS A 160 -9.60 -3.93 14.43
C LYS A 160 -8.87 -2.92 15.34
N ASN A 161 -8.13 -1.99 14.75
CA ASN A 161 -7.35 -0.97 15.47
C ASN A 161 -8.27 0.13 16.01
N ARG A 162 -9.32 0.48 15.25
CA ARG A 162 -10.38 1.39 15.70
C ARG A 162 -11.05 0.87 16.97
N ARG A 163 -11.50 -0.39 16.95
CA ARG A 163 -12.13 -1.02 18.12
C ARG A 163 -11.20 -1.05 19.32
N PHE A 164 -9.93 -1.40 19.10
CA PHE A 164 -8.95 -1.41 20.19
C PHE A 164 -8.76 -0.03 20.82
N ILE A 165 -8.64 1.03 20.01
CA ILE A 165 -8.57 2.41 20.52
C ILE A 165 -9.81 2.78 21.34
N LEU A 166 -11.01 2.42 20.87
CA LEU A 166 -12.25 2.66 21.62
C LEU A 166 -12.23 1.93 22.97
N GLN A 167 -11.77 0.67 23.00
CA GLN A 167 -11.59 -0.08 24.25
C GLN A 167 -10.55 0.58 25.18
N LEU A 168 -9.43 1.08 24.64
CA LEU A 168 -8.43 1.82 25.40
C LEU A 168 -9.00 3.11 26.00
N ARG A 169 -9.88 3.82 25.27
CA ARG A 169 -10.57 5.02 25.75
C ARG A 169 -11.59 4.71 26.83
N GLU A 170 -12.29 3.58 26.74
CA GLU A 170 -13.26 3.13 27.75
C GLU A 170 -12.61 2.53 29.01
N ALA A 171 -11.34 2.11 28.94
CA ALA A 171 -10.63 1.54 30.08
C ALA A 171 -10.44 2.57 31.21
N LYS A 172 -11.00 2.27 32.38
CA LYS A 172 -10.96 3.13 33.58
C LYS A 172 -9.95 2.68 34.64
N ASN A 173 -9.47 1.44 34.54
CA ASN A 173 -8.56 0.82 35.50
C ASN A 173 -7.65 -0.18 34.79
N ALA A 174 -6.67 -0.71 35.51
CA ALA A 174 -5.69 -1.65 34.97
C ALA A 174 -6.33 -2.97 34.47
N GLU A 175 -7.39 -3.44 35.13
CA GLU A 175 -8.10 -4.68 34.75
C GLU A 175 -8.81 -4.55 33.39
N ASN A 176 -9.52 -3.44 33.16
CA ASN A 176 -10.15 -3.16 31.86
C ASN A 176 -9.10 -2.98 30.76
N LEU A 177 -7.96 -2.38 31.10
CA LEU A 177 -6.85 -2.20 30.17
C LEU A 177 -6.25 -3.56 29.77
N GLU A 178 -5.96 -4.42 30.73
CA GLU A 178 -5.45 -5.78 30.48
C GLU A 178 -6.40 -6.58 29.58
N LYS A 179 -7.71 -6.50 29.84
CA LYS A 179 -8.72 -7.14 28.99
C LYS A 179 -8.67 -6.62 27.54
N ALA A 180 -8.55 -5.31 27.35
CA ALA A 180 -8.43 -4.72 26.01
C ALA A 180 -7.18 -5.23 25.27
N PHE A 181 -6.04 -5.34 25.96
CA PHE A 181 -4.80 -5.89 25.38
C PHE A 181 -4.96 -7.36 24.96
N LEU A 182 -5.55 -8.20 25.82
CA LEU A 182 -5.79 -9.62 25.53
C LEU A 182 -6.74 -9.82 24.34
N GLU A 183 -7.82 -9.05 24.25
CA GLU A 183 -8.77 -9.12 23.13
C GLU A 183 -8.14 -8.69 21.80
N TYR A 184 -7.17 -7.76 21.85
CA TYR A 184 -6.43 -7.32 20.67
C TYR A 184 -5.37 -8.32 20.21
N GLY A 185 -4.91 -9.19 21.10
CA GLY A 185 -3.96 -10.27 20.80
C GLY A 185 -2.54 -10.04 21.33
N PHE A 186 -2.39 -9.29 22.42
CA PHE A 186 -1.13 -9.20 23.20
C PHE A 186 -1.02 -10.34 24.23
#